data_AF-A0A803MKU6-F1
#
_entry.id   AF-A0A803MKU6-F1
#
_cell.length_a   1.000
_cell.length_b   1.000
_cell.length_c   1.000
_cell.angle_alpha   90.00
_cell.angle_beta   90.00
_cell.angle_gamma   90.00
#
_symmetry.space_group_name_H-M   'P 1'
#
loop_
_entity.id
_entity.type
_entity.pdbx_description
1 polymer ?
#
loop_
_entity_poly.entity_id
_entity_poly.type
_entity_poly.pdbx_seq_one_letter_code
_entity_poly.pdbx_strand_id
1 'polypeptide(L)'
;MAASEENSSLFPIFILTMMALPLVPYTIIKLCRAAKKKAKSLHCECAISNFSTWSNMTLVLLWVIMAFLVYYIKNMSAEAQVFEPFNILGLEPGASDSEIKKAYRRLSIQYHPDKNPDPEANKYFVEYISKAYQALTDPISRENYEKYGHPDGRQGFQMGIALPQFLLNIEGASGGILLIWIVGICILLPLVIAVIYLSKSAKYSGNYVMHQTLLAYYHLMKPSLAPSKNIKQEQAKFLKQHPPLVKTQLLIQAHLTRETTDLPPTLNGDLKRVLELAPRLLEELMKMALIPRTAQGHGWLRPAIGVVELSQCVIQAVPLSAKKAGGGSTEGIAPFLQLPHFSEAVTKKIARKKVRTFEELREMTQQERTDLLSQVAGFSATEVEDVERVLEIMPSLSMEVKCETEGEEGIQEGDIVTVQAWIKLQRPNGLIGALPHAPYYPNHKDENFWFLLADQNSNNVWFSQKVNFMDEATALTTASKAIEEMMEVSGASARETSAAVREAVEKLKGGSRLVMGKFQAPAEGNYSMTCFCLCDSWIGCDTKTGLKVKILKRTRAGTRGGVITEEGPLL
;
A
#
# COMPACT_ATOMS: atom_id res chain seq x y z
N MET A 1 13.94 37.43 39.78
CA MET A 1 14.42 37.80 38.43
C MET A 1 15.39 36.77 37.85
N ALA A 2 16.18 36.03 38.62
CA ALA A 2 17.09 34.98 38.10
C ALA A 2 16.43 33.89 37.23
N ALA A 3 15.16 33.54 37.47
CA ALA A 3 14.46 32.51 36.69
C ALA A 3 14.19 32.89 35.20
N SER A 4 14.35 34.15 34.79
CA SER A 4 14.08 34.57 33.41
C SER A 4 15.25 34.32 32.46
N GLU A 5 16.49 34.45 32.94
CA GLU A 5 17.70 34.34 32.11
C GLU A 5 18.07 32.87 31.88
N GLU A 6 17.94 32.01 32.90
CA GLU A 6 18.21 30.56 32.78
C GLU A 6 17.24 29.83 31.83
N ASN A 7 15.98 30.25 31.74
CA ASN A 7 15.00 29.62 30.84
C ASN A 7 15.26 29.96 29.36
N SER A 8 16.01 31.02 29.06
CA SER A 8 16.32 31.45 27.69
C SER A 8 17.37 30.57 27.00
N SER A 9 18.31 30.00 27.77
CA SER A 9 19.36 29.11 27.26
C SER A 9 18.88 27.68 27.00
N LEU A 10 17.80 27.25 27.66
CA LEU A 10 17.20 25.91 27.51
C LEU A 10 16.30 25.78 26.28
N PHE A 11 15.70 26.88 25.80
CA PHE A 11 14.78 26.85 24.65
C PHE A 11 15.44 26.37 23.34
N PRO A 12 16.64 26.85 22.92
CA PRO A 12 17.31 26.33 21.74
C PRO A 12 17.62 24.83 21.81
N ILE A 13 17.98 24.32 23.01
CA ILE A 13 18.23 22.90 23.25
C ILE A 13 16.94 22.09 23.09
N PHE A 14 15.83 22.59 23.64
CA PHE A 14 14.51 21.98 23.45
C PHE A 14 14.11 21.90 21.97
N ILE A 15 14.26 22.98 21.20
CA ILE A 15 13.97 22.99 19.76
C ILE A 15 14.89 22.03 18.99
N LEU A 16 16.18 21.99 19.33
CA LEU A 16 17.14 21.06 18.72
C LEU A 16 16.69 19.60 18.91
N THR A 17 16.28 19.22 20.12
CA THR A 17 15.82 17.85 20.41
C THR A 17 14.51 17.51 19.70
N MET A 18 13.54 18.43 19.69
CA MET A 18 12.27 18.26 18.97
C MET A 18 12.44 18.17 17.45
N MET A 19 13.42 18.87 16.87
CA MET A 19 13.76 18.75 15.46
C MET A 19 14.54 17.46 15.14
N ALA A 20 15.49 17.07 15.99
CA ALA A 20 16.33 15.90 15.77
C ALA A 20 15.53 14.58 15.83
N LEU A 21 14.53 14.49 16.71
CA LEU A 21 13.74 13.29 16.96
C LEU A 21 13.02 12.74 15.70
N PRO A 22 12.36 13.56 14.86
CA PRO A 22 11.83 13.09 13.57
C PRO A 22 12.85 13.14 12.43
N LEU A 23 13.76 14.12 12.40
CA LEU A 23 14.66 14.34 11.27
C LEU A 23 15.69 13.21 11.12
N VAL A 24 16.33 12.81 12.22
CA VAL A 24 17.39 11.79 12.19
C VAL A 24 16.85 10.43 11.76
N PRO A 25 15.80 9.85 12.38
CA PRO A 25 15.25 8.57 11.94
C PRO A 25 14.73 8.60 10.49
N TYR A 26 14.09 9.70 10.08
CA TYR A 26 13.62 9.85 8.70
C TYR A 26 14.76 9.83 7.68
N THR A 27 15.88 10.51 7.97
CA THR A 27 17.07 10.50 7.10
C THR A 27 17.70 9.12 7.01
N ILE A 28 17.81 8.39 8.12
CA ILE A 28 18.31 7.01 8.16
C ILE A 28 17.44 6.09 7.31
N ILE A 29 16.10 6.13 7.49
CA ILE A 29 15.17 5.32 6.70
C ILE A 29 15.32 5.61 5.20
N LYS A 30 15.42 6.89 4.82
CA LYS A 30 15.54 7.31 3.42
C LYS A 30 16.86 6.83 2.80
N LEU A 31 17.98 6.91 3.51
CA LEU A 31 19.28 6.39 3.08
C LEU A 31 19.25 4.86 2.96
N CYS A 32 18.69 4.15 3.94
CA CYS A 32 18.53 2.69 3.90
C CYS A 32 17.65 2.24 2.72
N ARG A 33 16.57 2.96 2.42
CA ARG A 33 15.71 2.70 1.25
C ARG A 33 16.45 2.95 -0.06
N ALA A 34 17.24 4.03 -0.16
CA ALA A 34 18.04 4.32 -1.35
C ALA A 34 19.10 3.22 -1.60
N ALA A 35 19.76 2.73 -0.54
CA ALA A 35 20.70 1.62 -0.61
C ALA A 35 20.03 0.32 -1.08
N LYS A 36 18.86 -0.03 -0.52
CA LYS A 36 18.08 -1.22 -0.95
C LYS A 36 17.59 -1.12 -2.40
N LYS A 37 17.20 0.08 -2.85
CA LYS A 37 16.71 0.31 -4.23
C LYS A 37 17.82 0.13 -5.25
N LYS A 38 19.04 0.56 -4.94
CA LYS A 38 20.25 0.35 -5.77
C LYS A 38 20.65 -1.13 -5.89
N ALA A 39 20.38 -1.94 -4.86
CA ALA A 39 20.58 -3.39 -4.91
C ALA A 39 19.53 -4.13 -5.76
N LYS A 40 18.29 -3.60 -5.87
CA LYS A 40 17.23 -4.17 -6.73
C LYS A 40 17.32 -3.74 -8.20
N SER A 41 18.03 -2.65 -8.52
CA SER A 41 18.07 -2.08 -9.87
C SER A 41 19.24 -2.58 -10.75
N LEU A 42 19.90 -3.69 -10.41
CA LEU A 42 20.94 -4.25 -11.29
C LEU A 42 20.38 -4.86 -12.59
N HIS A 43 19.07 -4.88 -12.76
CA HIS A 43 18.41 -5.46 -13.94
C HIS A 43 17.16 -4.66 -14.33
N CYS A 44 17.34 -3.40 -14.73
CA CYS A 44 16.55 -2.69 -15.76
C CYS A 44 16.97 -1.22 -15.80
N GLU A 45 17.53 -0.76 -16.93
CA GLU A 45 17.64 0.66 -17.25
C GLU A 45 16.32 1.15 -17.83
N CYS A 46 15.35 1.49 -16.98
CA CYS A 46 14.21 2.30 -17.42
C CYS A 46 13.69 3.23 -16.32
N ALA A 47 13.56 4.50 -16.71
CA ALA A 47 12.96 5.61 -16.00
C ALA A 47 13.61 6.01 -14.67
N ILE A 48 14.53 6.99 -14.77
CA ILE A 48 14.79 7.97 -13.73
C ILE A 48 13.47 8.67 -13.44
N SER A 49 12.69 8.12 -12.50
CA SER A 49 11.56 8.83 -11.91
C SER A 49 12.12 10.07 -11.22
N ASN A 50 11.66 11.23 -11.66
CA ASN A 50 11.98 12.54 -11.08
C ASN A 50 11.88 12.48 -9.55
N PHE A 51 13.05 12.36 -8.91
CA PHE A 51 13.22 12.28 -7.48
C PHE A 51 12.95 13.66 -6.89
N SER A 52 11.65 13.94 -6.71
CA SER A 52 11.05 14.96 -5.85
C SER A 52 12.06 15.91 -5.20
N THR A 53 12.44 16.94 -5.95
CA THR A 53 13.41 17.96 -5.55
C THR A 53 12.96 18.70 -4.30
N TRP A 54 11.65 18.90 -4.11
CA TRP A 54 11.10 19.63 -2.97
C TRP A 54 11.36 18.92 -1.63
N SER A 55 11.09 17.61 -1.53
CA SER A 55 11.28 16.86 -0.27
C SER A 55 12.76 16.75 0.14
N ASN A 56 13.66 16.73 -0.85
CA ASN A 56 15.09 16.75 -0.58
C ASN A 56 15.58 18.13 -0.17
N MET A 57 15.08 19.19 -0.82
CA MET A 57 15.41 20.56 -0.45
C MET A 57 14.93 20.92 0.96
N THR A 58 13.72 20.48 1.35
CA THR A 58 13.24 20.67 2.72
C THR A 58 14.09 19.92 3.75
N LEU A 59 14.57 18.72 3.41
CA LEU A 59 15.43 17.94 4.30
C LEU A 59 16.79 18.63 4.48
N VAL A 60 17.40 19.10 3.39
CA VAL A 60 18.66 19.86 3.45
C VAL A 60 18.49 21.14 4.27
N LEU A 61 17.40 21.88 4.05
CA LEU A 61 17.09 23.08 4.82
C LEU A 61 16.97 22.80 6.32
N LEU A 62 16.27 21.73 6.71
CA LEU A 62 16.14 21.32 8.11
C LEU A 62 17.49 20.97 8.76
N TRP A 63 18.41 20.34 8.02
CA TRP A 63 19.77 20.08 8.50
C TRP A 63 20.61 21.36 8.64
N VAL A 64 20.46 22.32 7.72
CA VAL A 64 21.12 23.63 7.81
C VAL A 64 20.63 24.39 9.04
N ILE A 65 19.32 24.41 9.29
CA ILE A 65 18.74 25.02 10.50
C ILE A 65 19.25 24.31 11.75
N MET A 66 19.35 22.98 11.74
CA MET A 66 19.87 22.22 12.86
C MET A 66 21.35 22.54 13.14
N ALA A 67 22.18 22.66 12.10
CA ALA A 67 23.58 23.05 12.24
C ALA A 67 23.73 24.47 12.78
N PHE A 68 22.88 25.40 12.32
CA PHE A 68 22.82 26.76 12.85
C PHE A 68 22.41 26.79 14.33
N LEU A 69 21.41 25.99 14.73
CA LEU A 69 21.00 25.86 16.14
C LEU A 69 22.11 25.30 17.02
N VAL A 70 22.85 24.29 16.55
CA VAL A 70 24.01 23.75 17.28
C VAL A 70 25.11 24.79 17.42
N TYR A 71 25.40 25.55 16.35
CA TYR A 71 26.35 26.66 16.40
C TYR A 71 25.92 27.74 17.39
N TYR A 72 24.63 28.10 17.39
CA TYR A 72 24.05 29.07 18.31
C TYR A 72 24.13 28.61 19.77
N ILE A 73 23.78 27.34 20.06
CA ILE A 73 23.90 26.74 21.40
C ILE A 73 25.36 26.75 21.86
N LYS A 74 26.29 26.32 20.99
CA LYS A 74 27.73 26.33 21.31
C LYS A 74 28.22 27.72 21.71
N ASN A 75 27.67 28.77 21.09
CA ASN A 75 28.05 30.15 21.38
C ASN A 75 27.34 30.73 22.63
N MET A 76 26.25 30.10 23.12
CA MET A 76 25.54 30.50 24.35
C MET A 76 26.03 29.79 25.62
N SER A 77 26.63 28.59 25.54
CA SER A 77 26.98 27.77 26.73
C SER A 77 28.20 28.25 27.53
N ALA A 78 28.60 29.52 27.42
CA ALA A 78 29.56 30.12 28.35
C ALA A 78 28.78 30.76 29.50
N GLU A 79 29.04 30.31 30.74
CA GLU A 79 28.50 30.80 32.03
C GLU A 79 27.19 30.15 32.57
N ALA A 80 27.27 28.86 32.90
CA ALA A 80 26.60 28.36 34.10
C ALA A 80 27.71 27.96 35.09
N GLN A 81 28.24 28.93 35.84
CA GLN A 81 29.27 28.64 36.84
C GLN A 81 28.62 27.91 38.02
N VAL A 82 29.06 26.68 38.26
CA VAL A 82 28.74 25.93 39.49
C VAL A 82 29.20 26.79 40.68
N PHE A 83 28.34 26.99 41.67
CA PHE A 83 28.61 27.88 42.81
C PHE A 83 29.73 27.29 43.69
N GLU A 84 30.97 27.70 43.41
CA GLU A 84 32.18 27.28 44.12
C GLU A 84 32.75 28.47 44.91
N PRO A 85 32.51 28.58 46.23
CA PRO A 85 32.83 29.77 47.01
C PRO A 85 34.30 30.19 46.97
N PHE A 86 35.22 29.21 46.96
CA PHE A 86 36.67 29.48 46.88
C PHE A 86 37.05 30.03 45.50
N ASN A 87 36.51 29.46 44.41
CA ASN A 87 36.78 29.92 43.04
C ASN A 87 36.21 31.33 42.79
N ILE A 88 35.00 31.61 43.30
CA ILE A 88 34.35 32.94 43.19
C ILE A 88 35.20 34.02 43.89
N LEU A 89 35.82 33.68 45.03
CA LEU A 89 36.73 34.60 45.74
C LEU A 89 38.16 34.61 45.19
N GLY A 90 38.48 33.73 44.23
CA GLY A 90 39.80 33.56 43.64
C GLY A 90 40.83 32.96 44.61
N LEU A 91 40.41 32.02 45.45
CA LEU A 91 41.21 31.34 46.47
C LEU A 91 41.29 29.83 46.20
N GLU A 92 42.33 29.18 46.71
CA GLU A 92 42.43 27.71 46.69
C GLU A 92 41.53 27.07 47.77
N PRO A 93 41.01 25.86 47.54
CA PRO A 93 40.24 25.13 48.55
C PRO A 93 41.06 24.92 49.83
N GLY A 94 40.55 25.40 50.97
CA GLY A 94 41.24 25.30 52.27
C GLY A 94 42.01 26.56 52.70
N ALA A 95 41.86 27.67 51.98
CA ALA A 95 42.36 28.98 52.42
C ALA A 95 41.89 29.36 53.84
N SER A 96 42.75 30.05 54.58
CA SER A 96 42.47 30.49 55.95
C SER A 96 41.40 31.58 56.00
N ASP A 97 40.69 31.71 57.12
CA ASP A 97 39.69 32.76 57.33
C ASP A 97 40.25 34.18 57.12
N SER A 98 41.56 34.36 57.38
CA SER A 98 42.25 35.62 57.16
C SER A 98 42.40 35.98 55.67
N GLU A 99 42.61 34.97 54.81
CA GLU A 99 42.74 35.11 53.36
C GLU A 99 41.37 35.31 52.71
N ILE A 100 40.34 34.61 53.20
CA ILE A 100 38.94 34.77 52.78
C ILE A 100 38.47 36.22 53.02
N LYS A 101 38.72 36.77 54.22
CA LYS A 101 38.39 38.17 54.55
C LYS A 101 39.15 39.17 53.68
N LYS A 102 40.41 38.90 53.38
CA LYS A 102 41.24 39.75 52.51
C LYS A 102 40.75 39.75 51.07
N ALA A 103 40.41 38.57 50.53
CA ALA A 103 39.87 38.42 49.18
C ALA A 103 38.49 39.08 49.03
N TYR A 104 37.58 38.85 49.99
CA TYR A 104 36.28 39.51 50.02
C TYR A 104 36.39 41.03 50.09
N ARG A 105 37.29 41.58 50.92
CA ARG A 105 37.51 43.04 51.00
C ARG A 105 38.04 43.63 49.68
N ARG A 106 38.88 42.88 48.96
CA ARG A 106 39.38 43.29 47.64
C ARG A 106 38.25 43.34 46.61
N LEU A 107 37.45 42.28 46.53
CA LEU A 107 36.34 42.16 45.58
C LEU A 107 35.18 43.09 45.91
N SER A 108 34.87 43.31 47.19
CA SER A 108 33.82 44.25 47.59
C SER A 108 34.16 45.67 47.17
N ILE A 109 35.42 46.11 47.25
CA ILE A 109 35.78 47.46 46.76
C ILE A 109 35.52 47.62 45.25
N GLN A 110 35.64 46.54 44.48
CA GLN A 110 35.50 46.54 43.02
C GLN A 110 34.04 46.41 42.55
N TYR A 111 33.21 45.66 43.28
CA TYR A 111 31.84 45.31 42.85
C TYR A 111 30.73 45.84 43.78
N HIS A 112 31.04 46.63 44.81
CA HIS A 112 30.02 47.17 45.72
C HIS A 112 29.13 48.22 45.05
N PRO A 113 27.80 48.20 45.29
CA PRO A 113 26.83 49.09 44.64
C PRO A 113 27.10 50.58 44.85
N ASP A 114 27.65 50.96 45.99
CA ASP A 114 27.99 52.36 46.25
C ASP A 114 29.26 52.84 45.52
N LYS A 115 30.11 51.94 45.03
CA LYS A 115 31.41 52.26 44.41
C LYS A 115 31.46 51.96 42.92
N ASN A 116 30.64 51.04 42.45
CA ASN A 116 30.51 50.67 41.04
C ASN A 116 29.05 50.91 40.58
N PRO A 117 28.80 51.85 39.66
CA PRO A 117 27.45 52.16 39.20
C PRO A 117 26.88 51.12 38.22
N ASP A 118 27.66 50.11 37.83
CA ASP A 118 27.22 49.08 36.87
C ASP A 118 26.20 48.13 37.52
N PRO A 119 24.96 48.02 36.99
CA PRO A 119 23.94 47.12 37.51
C PRO A 119 24.36 45.64 37.46
N GLU A 120 25.22 45.23 36.53
CA GLU A 120 25.69 43.85 36.41
C GLU A 120 26.70 43.51 37.51
N ALA A 121 27.63 44.44 37.79
CA ALA A 121 28.58 44.32 38.89
C ALA A 121 27.87 44.17 40.25
N ASN A 122 26.77 44.89 40.43
CA ASN A 122 25.97 44.87 41.66
C ASN A 122 25.26 43.54 41.86
N LYS A 123 24.68 42.99 40.78
CA LYS A 123 24.11 41.63 40.80
C LYS A 123 25.19 40.61 41.13
N TYR A 124 26.35 40.68 40.48
CA TYR A 124 27.45 39.75 40.72
C TYR A 124 27.94 39.79 42.18
N PHE A 125 28.01 40.98 42.77
CA PHE A 125 28.38 41.14 44.17
C PHE A 125 27.37 40.49 45.13
N VAL A 126 26.08 40.73 44.94
CA VAL A 126 25.03 40.23 45.83
C VAL A 126 24.82 38.73 45.64
N GLU A 127 24.80 38.25 44.39
CA GLU A 127 24.46 36.86 44.07
C GLU A 127 25.64 35.89 44.27
N TYR A 128 26.87 36.33 43.98
CA TYR A 128 28.04 35.44 44.02
C TYR A 128 29.02 35.82 45.14
N ILE A 129 29.57 37.04 45.15
CA ILE A 129 30.67 37.41 46.08
C ILE A 129 30.21 37.41 47.54
N SER A 130 29.06 38.01 47.84
CA SER A 130 28.51 38.08 49.19
C SER A 130 28.11 36.70 49.71
N LYS A 131 27.44 35.91 48.87
CA LYS A 131 27.05 34.54 49.21
C LYS A 131 28.25 33.61 49.39
N ALA A 132 29.29 33.74 48.57
CA ALA A 132 30.52 32.95 48.71
C ALA A 132 31.23 33.22 50.03
N TYR A 133 31.31 34.50 50.43
CA TYR A 133 31.86 34.87 51.73
C TYR A 133 31.01 34.34 52.88
N GLN A 134 29.68 34.42 52.78
CA GLN A 134 28.77 33.86 53.79
C GLN A 134 28.90 32.33 53.90
N ALA A 135 28.98 31.62 52.76
CA ALA A 135 29.16 30.17 52.71
C ALA A 135 30.43 29.70 53.44
N LEU A 136 31.49 30.51 53.46
CA LEU A 136 32.77 30.13 54.06
C LEU A 136 32.95 30.62 55.51
N THR A 137 32.27 31.71 55.91
CA THR A 137 32.48 32.35 57.21
C THR A 137 31.37 32.13 58.24
N ASP A 138 30.12 31.91 57.80
CA ASP A 138 29.01 31.66 58.70
C ASP A 138 28.85 30.14 58.96
N PRO A 139 28.85 29.67 60.22
CA PRO A 139 28.81 28.24 60.53
C PRO A 139 27.55 27.54 59.98
N ILE A 140 26.41 28.22 59.96
CA ILE A 140 25.14 27.67 59.46
C ILE A 140 25.18 27.55 57.93
N SER A 141 25.61 28.62 57.25
CA SER A 141 25.74 28.65 55.79
C SER A 141 26.79 27.66 55.28
N ARG A 142 27.85 27.41 56.06
CA ARG A 142 28.90 26.43 55.74
C ARG A 142 28.39 25.00 55.87
N GLU A 143 27.66 24.68 56.95
CA GLU A 143 27.02 23.36 57.11
C GLU A 143 26.00 23.11 55.99
N ASN A 144 25.22 24.15 55.62
CA ASN A 144 24.28 24.09 54.50
C ASN A 144 24.99 23.85 53.15
N TYR A 145 26.12 24.51 52.91
CA TYR A 145 26.93 24.29 51.72
C TYR A 145 27.51 22.86 51.69
N GLU A 146 28.06 22.37 52.79
CA GLU A 146 28.62 21.01 52.89
C GLU A 146 27.54 19.93 52.70
N LYS A 147 26.30 20.19 53.14
CA LYS A 147 25.18 19.24 53.07
C LYS A 147 24.36 19.33 51.78
N TYR A 148 24.22 20.51 51.19
CA TYR A 148 23.33 20.78 50.05
C TYR A 148 24.01 21.43 48.84
N GLY A 149 25.30 21.78 48.92
CA GLY A 149 26.07 22.43 47.85
C GLY A 149 25.74 23.92 47.65
N HIS A 150 24.98 24.55 48.57
CA HIS A 150 24.58 25.95 48.47
C HIS A 150 24.41 26.60 49.86
N PRO A 151 24.84 27.86 50.10
CA PRO A 151 24.79 28.51 51.42
C PRO A 151 23.39 28.65 52.02
N ASP A 152 22.40 28.92 51.17
CA ASP A 152 20.99 29.08 51.57
C ASP A 152 20.29 27.75 51.96
N GLY A 153 20.97 26.61 51.91
CA GLY A 153 20.43 25.29 52.27
C GLY A 153 19.67 24.59 51.14
N ARG A 154 18.69 23.74 51.49
CA ARG A 154 17.92 22.95 50.51
C ARG A 154 17.13 23.87 49.57
N GLN A 155 17.65 24.06 48.36
CA GLN A 155 16.93 24.75 47.28
C GLN A 155 15.66 23.95 46.92
N GLY A 156 14.53 24.64 46.81
CA GLY A 156 13.32 24.04 46.25
C GLY A 156 13.54 23.69 44.78
N PHE A 157 13.00 22.57 44.30
CA PHE A 157 13.06 22.22 42.89
C PHE A 157 12.24 23.26 42.09
N GLN A 158 12.93 24.16 41.39
CA GLN A 158 12.28 25.14 40.52
C GLN A 158 12.03 24.49 39.15
N MET A 159 10.76 24.21 38.84
CA MET A 159 10.32 23.78 37.51
C MET A 159 10.31 24.99 36.57
N GLY A 160 11.31 25.12 35.71
CA GLY A 160 11.32 26.05 34.59
C GLY A 160 10.68 25.41 33.35
N ILE A 161 9.85 26.16 32.62
CA ILE A 161 9.41 25.79 31.27
C ILE A 161 10.45 26.36 30.30
N ALA A 162 11.01 25.53 29.42
CA ALA A 162 12.00 25.93 28.42
C ALA A 162 11.41 26.79 27.28
N LEU A 163 10.33 27.56 27.52
CA LEU A 163 9.73 28.48 26.56
C LEU A 163 10.22 29.91 26.84
N PRO A 164 10.56 30.69 25.80
CA PRO A 164 11.09 32.02 25.99
C PRO A 164 9.98 32.99 26.44
N GLN A 165 10.34 33.97 27.27
CA GLN A 165 9.37 34.87 27.91
C GLN A 165 8.57 35.73 26.92
N PHE A 166 9.13 36.04 25.73
CA PHE A 166 8.40 36.78 24.70
C PHE A 166 7.16 36.03 24.18
N LEU A 167 7.13 34.71 24.29
CA LEU A 167 6.00 33.87 23.85
C LEU A 167 4.89 33.80 24.92
N LEU A 168 5.23 34.01 26.19
CA LEU A 168 4.33 33.89 27.34
C LEU A 168 3.78 35.22 27.87
N ASN A 169 4.44 36.35 27.58
CA ASN A 169 4.00 37.66 28.06
C ASN A 169 2.74 38.13 27.29
N ILE A 170 1.57 38.08 27.94
CA ILE A 170 0.24 38.34 27.36
C ILE A 170 0.06 39.81 26.89
N GLU A 171 0.85 40.74 27.41
CA GLU A 171 0.76 42.17 27.10
C GLU A 171 1.45 42.58 25.77
N GLY A 172 2.01 41.61 25.02
CA GLY A 172 2.72 41.85 23.76
C GLY A 172 2.29 40.94 22.59
N ALA A 173 3.24 40.57 21.72
CA ALA A 173 3.02 39.80 20.48
C ALA A 173 2.41 38.39 20.67
N SER A 174 2.29 37.90 21.91
CA SER A 174 1.74 36.59 22.27
C SER A 174 0.26 36.42 21.91
N GLY A 175 -0.55 37.49 22.01
CA GLY A 175 -1.96 37.47 21.62
C GLY A 175 -2.16 37.18 20.14
N GLY A 176 -1.30 37.73 19.28
CA GLY A 176 -1.29 37.45 17.84
C GLY A 176 -0.89 36.01 17.53
N ILE A 177 0.12 35.47 18.23
CA ILE A 177 0.60 34.09 18.06
C ILE A 177 -0.49 33.09 18.47
N LEU A 178 -1.18 33.35 19.59
CA LEU A 178 -2.27 32.50 20.09
C LEU A 178 -3.48 32.53 19.15
N LEU A 179 -3.82 33.69 18.59
CA LEU A 179 -4.86 33.83 17.58
C LEU A 179 -4.50 33.08 16.29
N ILE A 180 -3.25 33.18 15.81
CA ILE A 180 -2.76 32.41 14.66
C ILE A 180 -2.86 30.90 14.93
N TRP A 181 -2.54 30.47 16.15
CA TRP A 181 -2.66 29.06 16.55
C TRP A 181 -4.11 28.58 16.54
N ILE A 182 -5.03 29.34 17.13
CA ILE A 182 -6.46 29.03 17.14
C ILE A 182 -7.01 29.03 15.72
N VAL A 183 -6.71 30.05 14.91
CA VAL A 183 -7.18 30.10 13.51
C VAL A 183 -6.56 28.95 12.70
N GLY A 184 -5.27 28.66 12.88
CA GLY A 184 -4.57 27.58 12.22
C GLY A 184 -5.16 26.21 12.52
N ILE A 185 -5.42 25.91 13.79
CA ILE A 185 -5.83 24.56 14.23
C ILE A 185 -7.34 24.40 14.29
N CYS A 186 -8.09 25.41 14.74
CA CYS A 186 -9.54 25.29 14.89
C CYS A 186 -10.29 25.62 13.60
N ILE A 187 -9.70 26.41 12.69
CA ILE A 187 -10.37 26.83 11.45
C ILE A 187 -9.67 26.22 10.23
N LEU A 188 -8.40 26.57 10.00
CA LEU A 188 -7.70 26.19 8.77
C LEU A 188 -7.49 24.68 8.67
N LEU A 189 -7.07 24.01 9.75
CA LEU A 189 -6.83 22.57 9.74
C LEU A 189 -8.13 21.77 9.45
N PRO A 190 -9.26 21.97 10.16
CA PRO A 190 -10.53 21.35 9.81
C PRO A 190 -11.00 21.70 8.41
N LEU A 191 -10.84 22.95 7.96
CA LEU A 191 -11.24 23.37 6.62
C LEU A 191 -10.41 22.67 5.54
N VAL A 192 -9.09 22.59 5.72
CA VAL A 192 -8.19 21.88 4.79
C VAL A 192 -8.52 20.38 4.78
N ILE A 193 -8.73 19.77 5.94
CA ILE A 193 -9.15 18.36 6.02
C ILE A 193 -10.49 18.17 5.32
N ALA A 194 -11.48 19.04 5.57
CA ALA A 194 -12.79 18.97 4.92
C ALA A 194 -12.67 19.15 3.40
N VAL A 195 -11.92 20.13 2.91
CA VAL A 195 -11.71 20.35 1.48
C VAL A 195 -10.98 19.18 0.84
N ILE A 196 -9.93 18.64 1.46
CA ILE A 196 -9.19 17.48 0.92
C ILE A 196 -10.09 16.23 0.92
N TYR A 197 -10.79 15.97 2.01
CA TYR A 197 -11.70 14.84 2.15
C TYR A 197 -12.85 14.92 1.14
N LEU A 198 -13.53 16.07 1.06
CA LEU A 198 -14.63 16.28 0.12
C LEU A 198 -14.17 16.30 -1.34
N SER A 199 -13.02 16.90 -1.65
CA SER A 199 -12.51 16.94 -3.03
C SER A 199 -12.00 15.60 -3.55
N LYS A 200 -11.46 14.74 -2.66
CA LYS A 200 -10.89 13.44 -3.04
C LYS A 200 -11.83 12.27 -2.77
N SER A 201 -12.32 12.13 -1.54
CA SER A 201 -13.11 10.96 -1.13
C SER A 201 -14.50 10.94 -1.76
N ALA A 202 -15.12 12.10 -2.04
CA ALA A 202 -16.42 12.13 -2.70
C ALA A 202 -16.33 11.95 -4.22
N LYS A 203 -15.14 12.14 -4.82
CA LYS A 203 -14.95 12.09 -6.27
C LYS A 203 -14.42 10.75 -6.75
N TYR A 204 -13.62 10.06 -5.94
CA TYR A 204 -12.90 8.85 -6.31
C TYR A 204 -13.27 7.66 -5.43
N SER A 205 -13.41 6.49 -6.05
CA SER A 205 -13.52 5.17 -5.41
C SER A 205 -12.25 4.85 -4.59
N GLY A 206 -12.31 3.82 -3.72
CA GLY A 206 -11.14 3.32 -2.97
C GLY A 206 -9.98 2.91 -3.87
N ASN A 207 -10.29 2.44 -5.07
CA ASN A 207 -9.31 2.19 -6.13
C ASN A 207 -9.03 3.45 -6.96
N TYR A 208 -9.11 4.67 -6.43
CA TYR A 208 -9.01 6.00 -7.10
C TYR A 208 -9.47 6.10 -8.56
N VAL A 209 -10.60 5.48 -8.89
CA VAL A 209 -11.33 5.72 -10.15
C VAL A 209 -12.47 6.68 -9.88
N MET A 210 -12.75 7.62 -10.78
CA MET A 210 -13.82 8.59 -10.57
C MET A 210 -15.19 7.91 -10.50
N HIS A 211 -16.07 8.34 -9.57
CA HIS A 211 -17.44 7.81 -9.50
C HIS A 211 -18.23 8.01 -10.80
N GLN A 212 -17.96 9.08 -11.55
CA GLN A 212 -18.56 9.31 -12.86
C GLN A 212 -18.22 8.21 -13.87
N THR A 213 -17.00 7.65 -13.81
CA THR A 213 -16.58 6.51 -14.65
C THR A 213 -17.35 5.25 -14.26
N LEU A 214 -17.54 5.01 -12.96
CA LEU A 214 -18.31 3.87 -12.46
C LEU A 214 -19.79 3.95 -12.89
N LEU A 215 -20.38 5.14 -12.83
CA LEU A 215 -21.73 5.38 -13.34
C LEU A 215 -21.80 5.12 -14.85
N ALA A 216 -20.80 5.57 -15.62
CA ALA A 216 -20.73 5.28 -17.04
C ALA A 216 -20.64 3.77 -17.31
N TYR A 217 -19.82 3.02 -16.55
CA TYR A 217 -19.78 1.55 -16.63
C TYR A 217 -21.15 0.93 -16.37
N TYR A 218 -21.81 1.32 -15.28
CA TYR A 218 -23.13 0.81 -14.94
C TYR A 218 -24.15 1.06 -16.06
N HIS A 219 -24.19 2.28 -16.60
CA HIS A 219 -25.12 2.65 -17.68
C HIS A 219 -24.81 1.93 -19.00
N LEU A 220 -23.53 1.80 -19.37
CA LEU A 220 -23.12 1.13 -20.61
C LEU A 220 -23.26 -0.40 -20.53
N MET A 221 -23.08 -0.98 -19.34
CA MET A 221 -23.25 -2.42 -19.12
C MET A 221 -24.71 -2.83 -18.95
N LYS A 222 -25.59 -1.93 -18.50
CA LYS A 222 -27.03 -2.22 -18.37
C LYS A 222 -27.55 -2.61 -19.76
N PRO A 223 -27.94 -3.88 -19.99
CA PRO A 223 -28.60 -4.23 -21.22
C PRO A 223 -29.87 -3.38 -21.28
N SER A 224 -30.06 -2.62 -22.36
CA SER A 224 -31.30 -1.90 -22.57
C SER A 224 -32.44 -2.92 -22.44
N LEU A 225 -33.36 -2.68 -21.49
CA LEU A 225 -34.54 -3.51 -21.23
C LEU A 225 -35.44 -3.63 -22.49
N ALA A 226 -35.23 -2.74 -23.46
CA ALA A 226 -35.72 -2.91 -24.83
C ALA A 226 -34.52 -3.19 -25.75
N PRO A 227 -34.51 -4.26 -26.56
CA PRO A 227 -33.54 -4.38 -27.64
C PRO A 227 -33.81 -3.25 -28.64
N SER A 228 -33.13 -2.11 -28.46
CA SER A 228 -33.17 -1.04 -29.45
C SER A 228 -32.53 -1.65 -30.70
N LYS A 229 -33.28 -1.67 -31.82
CA LYS A 229 -32.77 -2.18 -33.11
C LYS A 229 -31.54 -1.38 -33.60
N ASN A 230 -31.13 -0.34 -32.87
CA ASN A 230 -30.14 0.66 -33.23
C ASN A 230 -28.98 0.83 -32.21
N ILE A 231 -28.73 -0.13 -31.30
CA ILE A 231 -27.65 -0.03 -30.29
C ILE A 231 -26.30 0.37 -30.92
N LYS A 232 -25.95 -0.20 -32.09
CA LYS A 232 -24.70 0.14 -32.81
C LYS A 232 -24.68 1.60 -33.28
N GLN A 233 -25.81 2.14 -33.70
CA GLN A 233 -25.94 3.52 -34.16
C GLN A 233 -25.90 4.50 -32.97
N GLU A 234 -26.52 4.15 -31.85
CA GLU A 234 -26.47 4.93 -30.61
C GLU A 234 -25.05 4.95 -30.02
N GLN A 235 -24.37 3.81 -30.00
CA GLN A 235 -22.95 3.70 -29.63
C GLN A 235 -22.05 4.53 -30.55
N ALA A 236 -22.25 4.44 -31.87
CA ALA A 236 -21.49 5.24 -32.83
C ALA A 236 -21.75 6.74 -32.66
N LYS A 237 -22.99 7.15 -32.34
CA LYS A 237 -23.34 8.54 -32.05
C LYS A 237 -22.68 9.03 -30.76
N PHE A 238 -22.69 8.21 -29.71
CA PHE A 238 -22.02 8.49 -28.44
C PHE A 238 -20.50 8.65 -28.63
N LEU A 239 -19.86 7.73 -29.35
CA LEU A 239 -18.43 7.81 -29.65
C LEU A 239 -18.07 9.07 -30.45
N LYS A 240 -18.91 9.46 -31.43
CA LYS A 240 -18.72 10.71 -32.19
C LYS A 240 -18.82 11.96 -31.32
N GLN A 241 -19.65 11.94 -30.27
CA GLN A 241 -19.78 13.04 -29.31
C GLN A 241 -18.60 13.14 -28.34
N HIS A 242 -17.78 12.08 -28.24
CA HIS A 242 -16.64 12.01 -27.34
C HIS A 242 -15.35 11.62 -28.08
N PRO A 243 -14.74 12.55 -28.86
CA PRO A 243 -13.48 12.30 -29.56
C PRO A 243 -12.33 11.72 -28.71
N PRO A 244 -12.17 12.07 -27.42
CA PRO A 244 -11.16 11.44 -26.56
C PRO A 244 -11.35 9.93 -26.39
N LEU A 245 -12.59 9.42 -26.40
CA LEU A 245 -12.86 7.98 -26.31
C LEU A 245 -12.42 7.26 -27.59
N VAL A 246 -12.72 7.84 -28.75
CA VAL A 246 -12.28 7.31 -30.05
C VAL A 246 -10.76 7.29 -30.15
N LYS A 247 -10.09 8.37 -29.72
CA LYS A 247 -8.63 8.42 -29.64
C LYS A 247 -8.08 7.29 -28.77
N THR A 248 -8.59 7.14 -27.55
CA THR A 248 -8.15 6.08 -26.62
C THR A 248 -8.39 4.69 -27.20
N GLN A 249 -9.55 4.46 -27.83
CA GLN A 249 -9.86 3.19 -28.49
C GLN A 249 -8.88 2.87 -29.62
N LEU A 250 -8.55 3.83 -30.47
CA LEU A 250 -7.58 3.65 -31.56
C LEU A 250 -6.17 3.41 -31.02
N LEU A 251 -5.77 4.11 -29.95
CA LEU A 251 -4.48 3.88 -29.29
C LEU A 251 -4.39 2.47 -28.69
N ILE A 252 -5.44 2.01 -28.00
CA ILE A 252 -5.51 0.64 -27.49
C ILE A 252 -5.46 -0.35 -28.66
N GLN A 253 -6.19 -0.10 -29.75
CA GLN A 253 -6.16 -0.97 -30.93
C GLN A 253 -4.75 -1.07 -31.53
N ALA A 254 -4.04 0.05 -31.70
CA ALA A 254 -2.66 0.08 -32.20
C ALA A 254 -1.70 -0.68 -31.28
N HIS A 255 -1.92 -0.63 -29.97
CA HIS A 255 -1.18 -1.44 -29.00
C HIS A 255 -1.47 -2.93 -29.16
N LEU A 256 -2.75 -3.31 -29.28
CA LEU A 256 -3.16 -4.70 -29.47
C LEU A 256 -2.66 -5.31 -30.80
N THR A 257 -2.51 -4.50 -31.86
CA THR A 257 -1.94 -4.93 -33.15
C THR A 257 -0.42 -4.80 -33.23
N ARG A 258 0.23 -4.28 -32.18
CA ARG A 258 1.68 -4.02 -32.10
C ARG A 258 2.19 -2.99 -33.13
N GLU A 259 1.31 -2.13 -33.63
CA GLU A 259 1.61 -1.06 -34.59
C GLU A 259 1.98 0.25 -33.86
N THR A 260 2.79 0.14 -32.80
CA THR A 260 3.14 1.29 -31.95
C THR A 260 4.36 2.07 -32.44
N THR A 261 5.17 1.47 -33.32
CA THR A 261 6.35 2.12 -33.95
C THR A 261 5.96 3.27 -34.86
N ASP A 262 4.78 3.17 -35.48
CA ASP A 262 4.30 4.14 -36.46
C ASP A 262 3.61 5.35 -35.80
N LEU A 263 3.47 5.32 -34.47
CA LEU A 263 2.82 6.38 -33.71
C LEU A 263 3.76 7.58 -33.50
N PRO A 264 3.28 8.82 -33.75
CA PRO A 264 3.97 10.04 -33.35
C PRO A 264 4.36 10.04 -31.86
N PRO A 265 5.47 10.68 -31.47
CA PRO A 265 5.98 10.65 -30.09
C PRO A 265 4.97 11.23 -29.08
N THR A 266 4.14 12.19 -29.48
CA THR A 266 3.07 12.76 -28.65
C THR A 266 1.99 11.73 -28.34
N LEU A 267 1.55 10.96 -29.34
CA LEU A 267 0.55 9.91 -29.18
C LEU A 267 1.11 8.69 -28.42
N ASN A 268 2.41 8.42 -28.53
CA ASN A 268 3.06 7.39 -27.73
C ASN A 268 3.05 7.75 -26.23
N GLY A 269 3.24 9.03 -25.89
CA GLY A 269 3.08 9.52 -24.51
C GLY A 269 1.66 9.31 -23.97
N ASP A 270 0.64 9.57 -24.80
CA ASP A 270 -0.76 9.33 -24.45
C ASP A 270 -1.05 7.83 -24.29
N LEU A 271 -0.55 6.99 -25.21
CA LEU A 271 -0.71 5.54 -25.13
C LEU A 271 -0.13 4.99 -23.83
N LYS A 272 1.09 5.39 -23.46
CA LYS A 272 1.70 4.97 -22.18
C LYS A 272 0.84 5.31 -20.98
N ARG A 273 0.26 6.53 -20.94
CA ARG A 273 -0.65 6.94 -19.87
C ARG A 273 -1.96 6.13 -19.89
N VAL A 274 -2.50 5.80 -21.06
CA VAL A 274 -3.68 4.94 -21.18
C VAL A 274 -3.39 3.53 -20.62
N LEU A 275 -2.25 2.94 -21.01
CA LEU A 275 -1.84 1.61 -20.56
C LEU A 275 -1.57 1.58 -19.05
N GLU A 276 -0.94 2.62 -18.49
CA GLU A 276 -0.74 2.75 -17.04
C GLU A 276 -2.06 2.74 -16.25
N LEU A 277 -3.11 3.36 -16.79
CA LEU A 277 -4.43 3.42 -16.13
C LEU A 277 -5.30 2.19 -16.40
N ALA A 278 -5.01 1.40 -17.44
CA ALA A 278 -5.88 0.33 -17.91
C ALA A 278 -6.15 -0.77 -16.86
N PRO A 279 -5.15 -1.35 -16.16
CA PRO A 279 -5.43 -2.42 -15.19
C PRO A 279 -6.37 -1.98 -14.08
N ARG A 280 -6.20 -0.74 -13.60
CA ARG A 280 -7.03 -0.13 -12.56
C ARG A 280 -8.47 0.07 -13.02
N LEU A 281 -8.64 0.55 -14.25
CA LEU A 281 -9.95 0.75 -14.86
C LEU A 281 -10.68 -0.57 -15.14
N LEU A 282 -9.95 -1.61 -15.55
CA LEU A 282 -10.47 -2.95 -15.79
C LEU A 282 -10.83 -3.66 -14.48
N GLU A 283 -10.07 -3.45 -13.41
CA GLU A 283 -10.42 -4.00 -12.09
C GLU A 283 -11.73 -3.44 -11.55
N GLU A 284 -11.97 -2.13 -11.67
CA GLU A 284 -13.26 -1.56 -11.28
C GLU A 284 -14.40 -2.00 -12.21
N LEU A 285 -14.13 -2.18 -13.50
CA LEU A 285 -15.10 -2.75 -14.44
C LEU A 285 -15.44 -4.21 -14.07
N MET A 286 -14.46 -4.98 -13.62
CA MET A 286 -14.65 -6.35 -13.14
C MET A 286 -15.58 -6.35 -11.91
N LYS A 287 -15.33 -5.49 -10.92
CA LYS A 287 -16.23 -5.36 -9.76
C LYS A 287 -17.66 -5.01 -10.17
N MET A 288 -17.84 -4.13 -11.16
CA MET A 288 -19.16 -3.80 -11.70
C MET A 288 -19.82 -5.01 -12.38
N ALA A 289 -19.06 -5.81 -13.14
CA ALA A 289 -19.54 -7.03 -13.77
C ALA A 289 -19.94 -8.13 -12.77
N LEU A 290 -19.39 -8.08 -11.55
CA LEU A 290 -19.66 -9.07 -10.49
C LEU A 290 -20.83 -8.69 -9.58
N ILE A 291 -21.45 -7.52 -9.78
CA ILE A 291 -22.62 -7.10 -8.98
C ILE A 291 -23.77 -8.10 -9.24
N PRO A 292 -24.32 -8.74 -8.19
CA PRO A 292 -25.37 -9.73 -8.35
C PRO A 292 -26.63 -9.09 -8.95
N ARG A 293 -27.26 -9.79 -9.89
CA ARG A 293 -28.52 -9.38 -10.52
C ARG A 293 -29.57 -10.44 -10.25
N THR A 294 -30.72 -10.00 -9.72
CA THR A 294 -31.81 -10.86 -9.28
C THR A 294 -32.67 -11.41 -10.42
N ALA A 295 -32.64 -10.79 -11.60
CA ALA A 295 -33.41 -11.26 -12.75
C ALA A 295 -32.68 -12.41 -13.48
N GLN A 296 -33.36 -13.55 -13.65
CA GLN A 296 -32.81 -14.72 -14.34
C GLN A 296 -32.36 -14.39 -15.78
N GLY A 297 -31.19 -14.90 -16.18
CA GLY A 297 -30.61 -14.66 -17.52
C GLY A 297 -30.01 -13.27 -17.72
N HIS A 298 -30.14 -12.35 -16.75
CA HIS A 298 -29.56 -11.00 -16.77
C HIS A 298 -28.27 -10.88 -15.96
N GLY A 299 -27.69 -12.00 -15.51
CA GLY A 299 -26.37 -12.01 -14.88
C GLY A 299 -25.28 -11.53 -15.84
N TRP A 300 -24.10 -11.22 -15.28
CA TRP A 300 -22.99 -10.61 -16.02
C TRP A 300 -21.71 -11.47 -16.01
N LEU A 301 -21.84 -12.80 -15.99
CA LEU A 301 -20.69 -13.72 -16.11
C LEU A 301 -19.91 -13.50 -17.42
N ARG A 302 -20.59 -13.45 -18.57
CA ARG A 302 -19.94 -13.20 -19.87
C ARG A 302 -19.16 -11.87 -19.90
N PRO A 303 -19.73 -10.72 -19.50
CA PRO A 303 -18.96 -9.50 -19.30
C PRO A 303 -17.76 -9.67 -18.36
N ALA A 304 -17.93 -10.34 -17.21
CA ALA A 304 -16.84 -10.55 -16.26
C ALA A 304 -15.67 -11.32 -16.88
N ILE A 305 -15.95 -12.41 -17.60
CA ILE A 305 -14.94 -13.16 -18.37
C ILE A 305 -14.30 -12.23 -19.41
N GLY A 306 -15.10 -11.49 -20.18
CA GLY A 306 -14.60 -10.58 -21.22
C GLY A 306 -13.70 -9.45 -20.69
N VAL A 307 -13.92 -8.98 -19.46
CA VAL A 307 -13.05 -8.00 -18.80
C VAL A 307 -11.67 -8.60 -18.51
N VAL A 308 -11.63 -9.84 -18.02
CA VAL A 308 -10.37 -10.56 -17.79
C VAL A 308 -9.66 -10.83 -19.12
N GLU A 309 -10.40 -11.28 -20.14
CA GLU A 309 -9.84 -11.50 -21.47
C GLU A 309 -9.25 -10.23 -22.10
N LEU A 310 -9.91 -9.09 -21.91
CA LEU A 310 -9.42 -7.78 -22.33
C LEU A 310 -8.14 -7.39 -21.57
N SER A 311 -8.10 -7.64 -20.26
CA SER A 311 -6.89 -7.43 -19.44
C SER A 311 -5.71 -8.24 -19.99
N GLN A 312 -5.90 -9.54 -20.22
CA GLN A 312 -4.86 -10.41 -20.76
C GLN A 312 -4.35 -9.90 -22.12
N CYS A 313 -5.26 -9.49 -23.02
CA CYS A 313 -4.91 -8.99 -24.35
C CYS A 313 -4.16 -7.66 -24.30
N VAL A 314 -4.54 -6.74 -23.40
CA VAL A 314 -3.85 -5.46 -23.21
C VAL A 314 -2.44 -5.67 -22.63
N ILE A 315 -2.29 -6.58 -21.67
CA ILE A 315 -0.98 -6.87 -21.05
C ILE A 315 -0.06 -7.59 -22.04
N GLN A 316 -0.56 -8.58 -22.79
CA GLN A 316 0.23 -9.35 -23.75
C GLN A 316 0.37 -8.68 -25.13
N ALA A 317 -0.29 -7.54 -25.34
CA ALA A 317 -0.39 -6.87 -26.65
C ALA A 317 -0.80 -7.86 -27.76
N VAL A 318 -1.95 -8.51 -27.57
CA VAL A 318 -2.53 -9.50 -28.50
C VAL A 318 -3.93 -9.04 -28.91
N PRO A 319 -4.30 -9.09 -30.20
CA PRO A 319 -5.60 -8.62 -30.63
C PRO A 319 -6.73 -9.54 -30.16
N LEU A 320 -7.85 -8.95 -29.70
CA LEU A 320 -9.04 -9.70 -29.27
C LEU A 320 -9.61 -10.63 -30.36
N SER A 321 -9.41 -10.28 -31.63
CA SER A 321 -9.81 -11.14 -32.75
C SER A 321 -9.07 -12.47 -32.78
N ALA A 322 -7.84 -12.55 -32.24
CA ALA A 322 -7.05 -13.77 -32.18
C ALA A 322 -7.60 -14.79 -31.17
N LYS A 323 -8.48 -14.36 -30.24
CA LYS A 323 -9.20 -15.25 -29.32
C LYS A 323 -10.41 -15.94 -29.93
N LYS A 324 -10.86 -15.52 -31.12
CA LYS A 324 -12.02 -16.15 -31.76
C LYS A 324 -11.69 -17.60 -32.12
N ALA A 325 -12.57 -18.51 -31.70
CA ALA A 325 -12.48 -19.91 -32.06
C ALA A 325 -12.44 -20.07 -33.59
N GLY A 326 -11.52 -20.88 -34.08
CA GLY A 326 -11.27 -21.09 -35.50
C GLY A 326 -10.28 -22.22 -35.74
N GLY A 327 -10.45 -22.98 -36.83
CA GLY A 327 -9.50 -24.05 -37.20
C GLY A 327 -9.44 -25.24 -36.23
N GLY A 328 -10.45 -25.45 -35.38
CA GLY A 328 -10.52 -26.55 -34.41
C GLY A 328 -9.99 -26.21 -33.01
N SER A 329 -9.53 -24.98 -32.75
CA SER A 329 -9.16 -24.48 -31.41
C SER A 329 -10.32 -23.67 -30.80
N THR A 330 -10.64 -23.93 -29.53
CA THR A 330 -11.65 -23.17 -28.76
C THR A 330 -11.15 -21.80 -28.31
N GLU A 331 -9.83 -21.60 -28.21
CA GLU A 331 -9.20 -20.39 -27.68
C GLU A 331 -8.52 -19.54 -28.79
N GLY A 332 -8.63 -19.98 -30.04
CA GLY A 332 -8.02 -19.33 -31.19
C GLY A 332 -6.49 -19.48 -31.18
N ILE A 333 -5.81 -18.44 -31.68
CA ILE A 333 -4.34 -18.38 -31.79
C ILE A 333 -3.69 -17.42 -30.79
N ALA A 334 -4.49 -16.70 -29.99
CA ALA A 334 -4.03 -15.71 -29.03
C ALA A 334 -2.96 -16.23 -28.05
N PRO A 335 -3.07 -17.45 -27.47
CA PRO A 335 -2.02 -17.98 -26.59
C PRO A 335 -0.66 -18.15 -27.28
N PHE A 336 -0.64 -18.39 -28.59
CA PHE A 336 0.62 -18.49 -29.34
C PHE A 336 1.23 -17.12 -29.60
N LEU A 337 0.40 -16.12 -29.92
CA LEU A 337 0.90 -14.77 -30.23
C LEU A 337 1.55 -14.08 -29.04
N GLN A 338 1.26 -14.49 -27.81
CA GLN A 338 1.91 -13.95 -26.61
C GLN A 338 3.39 -14.38 -26.48
N LEU A 339 3.78 -15.48 -27.12
CA LEU A 339 5.15 -15.99 -27.09
C LEU A 339 6.08 -15.12 -27.95
N PRO A 340 7.38 -15.03 -27.61
CA PRO A 340 8.35 -14.30 -28.42
C PRO A 340 8.48 -14.93 -29.80
N HIS A 341 8.74 -14.12 -30.83
CA HIS A 341 8.96 -14.56 -32.22
C HIS A 341 7.75 -15.19 -32.94
N PHE A 342 6.63 -15.42 -32.25
CA PHE A 342 5.41 -15.94 -32.85
C PHE A 342 4.65 -14.87 -33.65
N SER A 343 4.24 -15.26 -34.85
CA SER A 343 3.35 -14.49 -35.73
C SER A 343 2.21 -15.37 -36.22
N GLU A 344 1.14 -14.77 -36.75
CA GLU A 344 0.01 -15.54 -37.30
C GLU A 344 0.45 -16.52 -38.40
N ALA A 345 1.47 -16.17 -39.18
CA ALA A 345 2.03 -17.02 -40.21
C ALA A 345 2.71 -18.25 -39.63
N VAL A 346 3.48 -18.08 -38.55
CA VAL A 346 4.15 -19.17 -37.82
C VAL A 346 3.11 -20.11 -37.21
N THR A 347 2.09 -19.58 -36.52
CA THR A 347 1.04 -20.41 -35.92
C THR A 347 0.28 -21.23 -36.98
N LYS A 348 0.03 -20.65 -38.16
CA LYS A 348 -0.58 -21.38 -39.29
C LYS A 348 0.32 -22.51 -39.82
N LYS A 349 1.65 -22.36 -39.82
CA LYS A 349 2.58 -23.43 -40.21
C LYS A 349 2.56 -24.57 -39.19
N ILE A 350 2.62 -24.25 -37.91
CA ILE A 350 2.61 -25.23 -36.80
C ILE A 350 1.29 -26.02 -36.79
N ALA A 351 0.16 -25.35 -36.99
CA ALA A 351 -1.16 -26.00 -37.07
C ALA A 351 -1.26 -27.07 -38.16
N ARG A 352 -0.53 -26.93 -39.28
CA ARG A 352 -0.47 -27.95 -40.34
C ARG A 352 0.25 -29.23 -39.91
N LYS A 353 1.12 -29.15 -38.90
CA LYS A 353 1.86 -30.27 -38.29
C LYS A 353 1.11 -30.92 -37.11
N LYS A 354 -0.21 -30.66 -36.99
CA LYS A 354 -1.14 -31.22 -36.00
C LYS A 354 -1.06 -30.64 -34.58
N VAL A 355 -0.26 -29.61 -34.31
CA VAL A 355 -0.32 -28.87 -33.04
C VAL A 355 -1.30 -27.71 -33.21
N ARG A 356 -2.54 -27.89 -32.73
CA ARG A 356 -3.66 -26.95 -32.92
C ARG A 356 -4.00 -26.16 -31.67
N THR A 357 -3.77 -26.74 -30.50
CA THR A 357 -4.07 -26.10 -29.21
C THR A 357 -2.78 -25.69 -28.51
N PHE A 358 -2.87 -24.69 -27.64
CA PHE A 358 -1.72 -24.24 -26.86
C PHE A 358 -1.28 -25.30 -25.84
N GLU A 359 -2.24 -26.03 -25.26
CA GLU A 359 -1.95 -27.11 -24.32
C GLU A 359 -1.12 -28.23 -24.97
N GLU A 360 -1.43 -28.61 -26.22
CA GLU A 360 -0.60 -29.56 -26.98
C GLU A 360 0.87 -29.10 -27.07
N LEU A 361 1.13 -27.81 -27.29
CA LEU A 361 2.50 -27.28 -27.33
C LEU A 361 3.20 -27.40 -25.96
N ARG A 362 2.47 -27.18 -24.87
CA ARG A 362 3.01 -27.24 -23.50
C ARG A 362 3.29 -28.66 -23.04
N GLU A 363 2.46 -29.62 -23.44
CA GLU A 363 2.59 -31.03 -23.09
C GLU A 363 3.71 -31.74 -23.88
N MET A 364 4.13 -31.18 -25.01
CA MET A 364 5.29 -31.70 -25.77
C MET A 364 6.57 -31.69 -24.94
N THR A 365 7.42 -32.68 -25.17
CA THR A 365 8.78 -32.69 -24.59
C THR A 365 9.62 -31.56 -25.16
N GLN A 366 10.64 -31.11 -24.40
CA GLN A 366 11.52 -30.01 -24.82
C GLN A 366 12.22 -30.30 -26.16
N GLN A 367 12.59 -31.56 -26.42
CA GLN A 367 13.21 -31.97 -27.68
C GLN A 367 12.24 -31.86 -28.85
N GLU A 368 11.03 -32.42 -28.71
CA GLU A 368 10.00 -32.35 -29.75
C GLU A 368 9.60 -30.90 -30.05
N ARG A 369 9.54 -30.05 -29.02
CA ARG A 369 9.23 -28.62 -29.16
C ARG A 369 10.35 -27.89 -29.90
N THR A 370 11.61 -28.19 -29.57
CA THR A 370 12.78 -27.64 -30.27
C THR A 370 12.78 -28.03 -31.74
N ASP A 371 12.51 -29.29 -32.06
CA ASP A 371 12.44 -29.78 -33.44
C ASP A 371 11.28 -29.12 -34.21
N LEU A 372 10.12 -28.95 -33.57
CA LEU A 372 8.97 -28.25 -34.16
C LEU A 372 9.31 -26.77 -34.47
N LEU A 373 9.88 -26.05 -33.52
CA LEU A 373 10.18 -24.63 -33.66
C LEU A 373 11.33 -24.39 -34.66
N SER A 374 12.38 -25.19 -34.63
CA SER A 374 13.49 -25.06 -35.58
C SER A 374 13.10 -25.49 -37.00
N GLN A 375 12.53 -26.68 -37.18
CA GLN A 375 12.31 -27.25 -38.52
C GLN A 375 11.03 -26.72 -39.19
N VAL A 376 9.98 -26.40 -38.42
CA VAL A 376 8.67 -26.01 -38.98
C VAL A 376 8.47 -24.49 -38.90
N ALA A 377 8.73 -23.89 -37.74
CA ALA A 377 8.61 -22.43 -37.58
C ALA A 377 9.79 -21.69 -38.21
N GLY A 378 10.97 -22.33 -38.30
CA GLY A 378 12.19 -21.74 -38.85
C GLY A 378 12.95 -20.88 -37.85
N PHE A 379 12.79 -21.15 -36.55
CA PHE A 379 13.44 -20.39 -35.49
C PHE A 379 14.91 -20.82 -35.32
N SER A 380 15.76 -19.84 -35.05
CA SER A 380 17.14 -20.02 -34.62
C SER A 380 17.22 -20.60 -33.20
N ALA A 381 18.37 -21.16 -32.82
CA ALA A 381 18.56 -21.74 -31.50
C ALA A 381 18.28 -20.74 -30.35
N THR A 382 18.65 -19.46 -30.53
CA THR A 382 18.38 -18.40 -29.55
C THR A 382 16.90 -18.05 -29.45
N GLU A 383 16.18 -18.02 -30.58
CA GLU A 383 14.74 -17.76 -30.58
C GLU A 383 13.96 -18.91 -29.93
N VAL A 384 14.39 -20.15 -30.11
CA VAL A 384 13.83 -21.30 -29.40
C VAL A 384 14.08 -21.18 -27.90
N GLU A 385 15.28 -20.80 -27.49
CA GLU A 385 15.61 -20.59 -26.07
C GLU A 385 14.74 -19.50 -25.42
N ASP A 386 14.50 -18.39 -26.13
CA ASP A 386 13.59 -17.33 -25.64
C ASP A 386 12.17 -17.86 -25.40
N VAL A 387 11.65 -18.70 -26.31
CA VAL A 387 10.34 -19.34 -26.15
C VAL A 387 10.31 -20.27 -24.94
N GLU A 388 11.34 -21.11 -24.78
CA GLU A 388 11.44 -22.03 -23.64
C GLU A 388 11.46 -21.30 -22.30
N ARG A 389 12.26 -20.22 -22.17
CA ARG A 389 12.29 -19.40 -20.95
C ARG A 389 10.92 -18.84 -20.59
N VAL A 390 10.12 -18.44 -21.58
CA VAL A 390 8.76 -17.94 -21.35
C VAL A 390 7.83 -19.08 -20.92
N LEU A 391 7.91 -20.25 -21.56
CA LEU A 391 7.09 -21.41 -21.18
C LEU A 391 7.41 -21.92 -19.76
N GLU A 392 8.66 -21.81 -19.30
CA GLU A 392 9.08 -22.19 -17.94
C GLU A 392 8.48 -21.31 -16.84
N ILE A 393 8.17 -20.04 -17.12
CA ILE A 393 7.57 -19.11 -16.17
C ILE A 393 6.03 -19.06 -16.25
N MET A 394 5.43 -19.65 -17.28
CA MET A 394 3.97 -19.65 -17.45
C MET A 394 3.29 -20.53 -16.40
N PRO A 395 2.25 -20.02 -15.70
CA PRO A 395 1.56 -20.78 -14.66
C PRO A 395 0.60 -21.83 -15.24
N SER A 396 0.58 -23.00 -14.62
CA SER A 396 -0.52 -23.97 -14.66
C SER A 396 -1.30 -23.91 -13.36
N LEU A 397 -2.63 -23.93 -13.44
CA LEU A 397 -3.50 -23.90 -12.27
C LEU A 397 -4.21 -25.24 -12.11
N SER A 398 -4.38 -25.67 -10.87
CA SER A 398 -5.33 -26.70 -10.49
C SER A 398 -6.16 -26.21 -9.32
N MET A 399 -7.41 -26.65 -9.22
CA MET A 399 -8.29 -26.22 -8.15
C MET A 399 -9.12 -27.36 -7.59
N GLU A 400 -9.25 -27.37 -6.27
CA GLU A 400 -10.14 -28.26 -5.51
C GLU A 400 -11.17 -27.40 -4.80
N VAL A 401 -12.46 -27.63 -5.08
CA VAL A 401 -13.55 -26.79 -4.56
C VAL A 401 -14.55 -27.66 -3.80
N LYS A 402 -14.93 -27.20 -2.62
CA LYS A 402 -15.95 -27.79 -1.75
C LYS A 402 -16.99 -26.75 -1.38
N CYS A 403 -18.23 -27.18 -1.26
CA CYS A 403 -19.35 -26.37 -0.78
C CYS A 403 -20.05 -27.11 0.34
N GLU A 404 -20.08 -26.52 1.53
CA GLU A 404 -20.56 -27.15 2.76
C GLU A 404 -21.43 -26.15 3.55
N THR A 405 -22.38 -26.66 4.33
CA THR A 405 -23.20 -25.88 5.27
C THR A 405 -22.77 -26.20 6.70
N GLU A 406 -22.91 -25.23 7.60
CA GLU A 406 -22.52 -25.40 9.00
C GLU A 406 -23.57 -26.25 9.73
N GLY A 407 -23.17 -27.42 10.23
CA GLY A 407 -24.00 -28.25 11.11
C GLY A 407 -25.09 -29.11 10.43
N GLU A 408 -25.13 -29.15 9.09
CA GLU A 408 -26.12 -29.94 8.34
C GLU A 408 -25.45 -30.92 7.35
N GLU A 409 -26.03 -32.12 7.19
CA GLU A 409 -25.52 -33.15 6.25
C GLU A 409 -25.84 -32.84 4.77
N GLY A 410 -26.58 -31.77 4.49
CA GLY A 410 -26.93 -31.34 3.15
C GLY A 410 -27.27 -29.85 3.08
N ILE A 411 -27.23 -29.31 1.88
CA ILE A 411 -27.54 -27.90 1.63
C ILE A 411 -29.05 -27.77 1.41
N GLN A 412 -29.75 -27.01 2.25
CA GLN A 412 -31.16 -26.69 2.08
C GLN A 412 -31.35 -25.30 1.47
N GLU A 413 -32.54 -25.08 0.90
CA GLU A 413 -32.95 -23.79 0.37
C GLU A 413 -32.87 -22.69 1.45
N GLY A 414 -32.16 -21.60 1.14
CA GLY A 414 -31.99 -20.45 2.01
C GLY A 414 -30.82 -20.51 2.98
N ASP A 415 -30.11 -21.65 3.06
CA ASP A 415 -28.93 -21.81 3.92
C ASP A 415 -27.76 -20.95 3.44
N ILE A 416 -26.88 -20.60 4.38
CA ILE A 416 -25.61 -19.96 4.07
C ILE A 416 -24.59 -21.04 3.75
N VAL A 417 -24.24 -21.18 2.48
CA VAL A 417 -23.27 -22.15 1.99
C VAL A 417 -21.88 -21.53 2.03
N THR A 418 -20.95 -22.22 2.67
CA THR A 418 -19.53 -21.87 2.67
C THR A 418 -18.84 -22.56 1.49
N VAL A 419 -18.22 -21.75 0.63
CA VAL A 419 -17.33 -22.21 -0.45
C VAL A 419 -15.91 -22.22 0.07
N GLN A 420 -15.23 -23.35 -0.08
CA GLN A 420 -13.81 -23.48 0.18
C GLN A 420 -13.13 -23.96 -1.09
N ALA A 421 -12.21 -23.17 -1.63
CA ALA A 421 -11.46 -23.49 -2.83
C ALA A 421 -9.96 -23.40 -2.57
N TRP A 422 -9.23 -24.49 -2.80
CA TRP A 422 -7.78 -24.51 -2.85
C TRP A 422 -7.34 -24.38 -4.30
N ILE A 423 -6.61 -23.31 -4.59
CA ILE A 423 -6.07 -23.04 -5.93
C ILE A 423 -4.56 -23.23 -5.87
N LYS A 424 -4.04 -24.23 -6.57
CA LYS A 424 -2.61 -24.53 -6.65
C LYS A 424 -2.06 -23.98 -7.95
N LEU A 425 -0.97 -23.22 -7.83
CA LEU A 425 -0.21 -22.72 -8.96
C LEU A 425 1.07 -23.54 -9.09
N GLN A 426 1.34 -24.02 -10.30
CA GLN A 426 2.55 -24.76 -10.64
C GLN A 426 3.22 -24.14 -11.85
N ARG A 427 4.55 -24.07 -11.83
CA ARG A 427 5.38 -23.71 -12.98
C ARG A 427 6.42 -24.79 -13.22
N PRO A 428 6.86 -25.02 -14.47
CA PRO A 428 7.96 -25.95 -14.76
C PRO A 428 9.23 -25.66 -13.93
N ASN A 429 9.54 -24.38 -13.70
CA ASN A 429 10.70 -23.97 -12.90
C ASN A 429 10.49 -24.01 -11.37
N GLY A 430 9.31 -24.39 -10.88
CA GLY A 430 8.98 -24.47 -9.46
C GLY A 430 8.71 -23.14 -8.75
N LEU A 431 8.75 -22.00 -9.45
CA LEU A 431 8.46 -20.69 -8.86
C LEU A 431 6.97 -20.54 -8.55
N ILE A 432 6.65 -20.00 -7.37
CA ILE A 432 5.28 -19.75 -6.90
C ILE A 432 4.78 -18.36 -7.32
N GLY A 433 5.69 -17.39 -7.47
CA GLY A 433 5.42 -16.07 -8.00
C GLY A 433 6.47 -15.67 -9.03
N ALA A 434 6.02 -15.14 -10.17
CA ALA A 434 6.87 -14.58 -11.21
C ALA A 434 6.17 -13.34 -11.79
N LEU A 435 6.96 -12.46 -12.42
CA LEU A 435 6.39 -11.40 -13.24
C LEU A 435 6.05 -11.98 -14.62
N PRO A 436 4.91 -11.59 -15.21
CA PRO A 436 4.52 -12.08 -16.51
C PRO A 436 5.47 -11.52 -17.57
N HIS A 437 5.79 -12.32 -18.59
CA HIS A 437 6.52 -11.82 -19.75
C HIS A 437 5.59 -10.93 -20.58
N ALA A 438 5.79 -9.62 -20.51
CA ALA A 438 4.97 -8.63 -21.19
C ALA A 438 5.85 -7.50 -21.77
N PRO A 439 6.70 -7.77 -22.78
CA PRO A 439 7.70 -6.82 -23.27
C PRO A 439 7.10 -5.56 -23.92
N TYR A 440 5.88 -5.65 -24.44
CA TYR A 440 5.16 -4.53 -25.06
C TYR A 440 4.42 -3.66 -24.04
N TYR A 441 4.27 -4.12 -22.79
CA TYR A 441 3.55 -3.40 -21.76
C TYR A 441 4.52 -2.50 -20.97
N PRO A 442 4.27 -1.19 -20.86
CA PRO A 442 5.27 -0.23 -20.39
C PRO A 442 5.54 -0.25 -18.88
N ASN A 443 4.64 -0.85 -18.09
CA ASN A 443 4.68 -0.79 -16.63
C ASN A 443 4.85 -2.18 -16.02
N HIS A 444 5.37 -2.26 -14.81
CA HIS A 444 5.34 -3.52 -14.07
C HIS A 444 3.90 -3.94 -13.77
N LYS A 445 3.59 -5.21 -14.02
CA LYS A 445 2.29 -5.80 -13.75
C LYS A 445 2.48 -7.11 -12.99
N ASP A 446 1.89 -7.19 -11.81
CA ASP A 446 1.85 -8.44 -11.04
C ASP A 446 0.73 -9.35 -11.56
N GLU A 447 0.94 -10.65 -11.52
CA GLU A 447 -0.09 -11.63 -11.91
C GLU A 447 -1.19 -11.70 -10.84
N ASN A 448 -2.44 -11.40 -11.21
CA ASN A 448 -3.59 -11.69 -10.36
C ASN A 448 -4.50 -12.70 -11.03
N PHE A 449 -5.23 -13.42 -10.19
CA PHE A 449 -6.19 -14.42 -10.60
C PHE A 449 -7.57 -14.08 -10.04
N TRP A 450 -8.62 -14.38 -10.79
CA TRP A 450 -10.00 -14.23 -10.38
C TRP A 450 -10.64 -15.60 -10.24
N PHE A 451 -10.99 -15.97 -9.01
CA PHE A 451 -11.83 -17.12 -8.76
C PHE A 451 -13.29 -16.71 -8.90
N LEU A 452 -14.05 -17.39 -9.76
CA LEU A 452 -15.48 -17.17 -9.96
C LEU A 452 -16.22 -18.50 -9.81
N LEU A 453 -17.16 -18.57 -8.88
CA LEU A 453 -18.14 -19.64 -8.81
C LEU A 453 -19.42 -19.13 -9.49
N ALA A 454 -19.78 -19.75 -10.60
CA ALA A 454 -20.84 -19.23 -11.45
C ALA A 454 -21.72 -20.34 -12.05
N ASP A 455 -22.95 -19.97 -12.38
CA ASP A 455 -23.83 -20.78 -13.20
C ASP A 455 -23.81 -20.25 -14.64
N GLN A 456 -23.27 -21.07 -15.54
CA GLN A 456 -23.15 -20.72 -16.96
C GLN A 456 -24.52 -20.58 -17.64
N ASN A 457 -25.52 -21.34 -17.20
CA ASN A 457 -26.84 -21.36 -17.82
C ASN A 457 -27.60 -20.06 -17.52
N SER A 458 -27.55 -19.60 -16.28
CA SER A 458 -28.14 -18.32 -15.88
C SER A 458 -27.24 -17.09 -16.13
N ASN A 459 -26.02 -17.31 -16.63
CA ASN A 459 -25.00 -16.28 -16.85
C ASN A 459 -24.69 -15.50 -15.57
N ASN A 460 -24.80 -16.12 -14.39
CA ASN A 460 -24.73 -15.45 -13.10
C ASN A 460 -23.50 -15.90 -12.29
N VAL A 461 -22.83 -14.96 -11.63
CA VAL A 461 -21.72 -15.22 -10.71
C VAL A 461 -22.27 -15.22 -9.29
N TRP A 462 -22.11 -16.32 -8.57
CA TRP A 462 -22.62 -16.47 -7.21
C TRP A 462 -21.59 -16.04 -6.18
N PHE A 463 -20.32 -16.32 -6.45
CA PHE A 463 -19.22 -15.92 -5.59
C PHE A 463 -17.98 -15.59 -6.42
N SER A 464 -17.21 -14.60 -5.97
CA SER A 464 -15.97 -14.21 -6.61
C SER A 464 -14.93 -13.72 -5.61
N GLN A 465 -13.67 -14.02 -5.87
CA GLN A 465 -12.55 -13.53 -5.06
C GLN A 465 -11.32 -13.31 -5.94
N LYS A 466 -10.63 -12.19 -5.73
CA LYS A 466 -9.32 -11.93 -6.32
C LYS A 466 -8.24 -12.65 -5.52
N VAL A 467 -7.34 -13.34 -6.23
CA VAL A 467 -6.28 -14.18 -5.67
C VAL A 467 -4.94 -13.68 -6.18
N ASN A 468 -3.97 -13.54 -5.30
CA ASN A 468 -2.62 -13.12 -5.63
C ASN A 468 -1.61 -14.07 -4.96
N PHE A 469 -0.64 -14.55 -5.74
CA PHE A 469 0.37 -15.50 -5.28
C PHE A 469 1.66 -14.82 -4.79
N MET A 470 1.85 -13.52 -5.07
CA MET A 470 3.03 -12.73 -4.66
C MET A 470 3.03 -12.36 -3.18
N ASP A 471 1.85 -12.19 -2.56
CA ASP A 471 1.72 -11.80 -1.15
C ASP A 471 1.51 -13.04 -0.24
N GLU A 472 2.60 -13.75 0.02
CA GLU A 472 2.59 -14.93 0.89
C GLU A 472 2.24 -14.59 2.35
N ALA A 473 2.72 -13.45 2.86
CA ALA A 473 2.52 -13.08 4.27
C ALA A 473 1.04 -12.84 4.59
N THR A 474 0.35 -12.04 3.77
CA THR A 474 -1.08 -11.82 3.93
C THR A 474 -1.86 -13.12 3.75
N ALA A 475 -1.50 -13.94 2.75
CA ALA A 475 -2.16 -15.23 2.53
C ALA A 475 -2.03 -16.18 3.73
N LEU A 476 -0.85 -16.26 4.36
CA LEU A 476 -0.61 -17.07 5.56
C LEU A 476 -1.46 -16.61 6.74
N THR A 477 -1.55 -15.31 6.99
CA THR A 477 -2.37 -14.77 8.08
C THR A 477 -3.85 -14.99 7.83
N THR A 478 -4.36 -14.67 6.63
CA THR A 478 -5.78 -14.82 6.30
C THR A 478 -6.22 -16.28 6.32
N ALA A 479 -5.43 -17.19 5.75
CA ALA A 479 -5.80 -18.60 5.70
C ALA A 479 -5.71 -19.29 7.06
N SER A 480 -4.67 -19.00 7.86
CA SER A 480 -4.56 -19.54 9.23
C SER A 480 -5.76 -19.14 10.06
N LYS A 481 -6.13 -17.85 10.04
CA LYS A 481 -7.29 -17.33 10.76
C LYS A 481 -8.60 -17.96 10.29
N ALA A 482 -8.82 -18.04 8.98
CA ALA A 482 -10.05 -18.61 8.42
C ALA A 482 -10.21 -20.10 8.78
N ILE A 483 -9.12 -20.87 8.81
CA ILE A 483 -9.15 -22.29 9.19
C ILE A 483 -9.33 -22.45 10.70
N GLU A 484 -8.68 -21.60 11.51
CA GLU A 484 -8.90 -21.57 12.95
C GLU A 484 -10.37 -21.32 13.29
N GLU A 485 -10.98 -20.29 12.69
CA GLU A 485 -12.42 -20.00 12.84
C GLU A 485 -13.30 -21.17 12.37
N MET A 486 -13.00 -21.80 11.23
CA MET A 486 -13.76 -22.95 10.71
C MET A 486 -13.68 -24.17 11.64
N MET A 487 -12.49 -24.46 12.17
CA MET A 487 -12.27 -25.59 13.08
C MET A 487 -12.93 -25.35 14.44
N GLU A 488 -12.88 -24.12 14.96
CA GLU A 488 -13.60 -23.72 16.18
C GLU A 488 -15.12 -23.90 16.03
N VAL A 489 -15.69 -23.48 14.90
CA VAL A 489 -17.13 -23.65 14.61
C VAL A 489 -17.51 -25.13 14.52
N SER A 490 -16.64 -25.99 13.99
CA SER A 490 -16.88 -27.44 13.93
C SER A 490 -16.77 -28.15 15.29
N GLY A 491 -16.33 -27.45 16.34
CA GLY A 491 -16.11 -28.03 17.68
C GLY A 491 -14.83 -28.87 17.77
N ALA A 492 -13.88 -28.68 16.86
CA ALA A 492 -12.61 -29.41 16.87
C ALA A 492 -11.74 -29.05 18.09
N SER A 493 -10.92 -29.99 18.52
CA SER A 493 -9.96 -29.75 19.61
C SER A 493 -8.84 -28.78 19.18
N ALA A 494 -8.18 -28.15 20.15
CA ALA A 494 -7.03 -27.28 19.88
C ALA A 494 -5.87 -28.01 19.16
N ARG A 495 -5.72 -29.33 19.40
CA ARG A 495 -4.72 -30.16 18.70
C ARG A 495 -5.08 -30.37 17.24
N GLU A 496 -6.36 -30.65 16.94
CA GLU A 496 -6.84 -30.80 15.56
C GLU A 496 -6.77 -29.47 14.81
N THR A 497 -7.14 -28.37 15.47
CA THR A 497 -7.06 -27.03 14.91
C THR A 497 -5.62 -26.66 14.55
N SER A 498 -4.67 -26.84 15.46
CA SER A 498 -3.25 -26.57 15.19
C SER A 498 -2.66 -27.47 14.10
N ALA A 499 -3.09 -28.74 14.01
CA ALA A 499 -2.70 -29.63 12.93
C ALA A 499 -3.25 -29.16 11.57
N ALA A 500 -4.52 -28.76 11.50
CA ALA A 500 -5.15 -28.24 10.28
C ALA A 500 -4.50 -26.93 9.80
N VAL A 501 -4.21 -26.01 10.72
CA VAL A 501 -3.49 -24.76 10.42
C VAL A 501 -2.09 -25.08 9.88
N ARG A 502 -1.38 -26.05 10.46
CA ARG A 502 -0.05 -26.46 9.97
C ARG A 502 -0.12 -27.05 8.57
N GLU A 503 -1.06 -27.94 8.29
CA GLU A 503 -1.27 -28.52 6.95
C GLU A 503 -1.56 -27.42 5.92
N ALA A 504 -2.40 -26.44 6.28
CA ALA A 504 -2.72 -25.32 5.43
C ALA A 504 -1.52 -24.42 5.13
N VAL A 505 -0.69 -24.15 6.13
CA VAL A 505 0.58 -23.42 5.96
C VAL A 505 1.52 -24.17 5.01
N GLU A 506 1.61 -25.49 5.10
CA GLU A 506 2.40 -26.31 4.16
C GLU A 506 1.85 -26.23 2.74
N LYS A 507 0.52 -26.30 2.56
CA LYS A 507 -0.12 -26.09 1.24
C LYS A 507 0.16 -24.71 0.66
N LEU A 508 0.13 -23.66 1.48
CA LEU A 508 0.41 -22.27 1.06
C LEU A 508 1.86 -22.09 0.60
N LYS A 509 2.81 -22.68 1.34
CA LYS A 509 4.23 -22.74 0.97
C LYS A 509 4.47 -23.57 -0.29
N GLY A 510 3.64 -24.57 -0.56
CA GLY A 510 3.66 -25.37 -1.78
C GLY A 510 3.03 -24.70 -3.00
N GLY A 511 2.73 -23.41 -2.93
CA GLY A 511 2.14 -22.65 -4.05
C GLY A 511 0.63 -22.72 -4.15
N SER A 512 -0.06 -23.11 -3.08
CA SER A 512 -1.53 -23.06 -3.03
C SER A 512 -2.03 -21.75 -2.41
N ARG A 513 -3.26 -21.35 -2.71
CA ARG A 513 -3.97 -20.25 -2.06
C ARG A 513 -5.37 -20.70 -1.71
N LEU A 514 -5.81 -20.32 -0.51
CA LEU A 514 -7.15 -20.59 -0.02
C LEU A 514 -8.08 -19.44 -0.39
N VAL A 515 -9.18 -19.79 -1.03
CA VAL A 515 -10.31 -18.92 -1.33
C VAL A 515 -11.49 -19.41 -0.50
N MET A 516 -12.08 -18.52 0.28
CA MET A 516 -13.19 -18.86 1.15
C MET A 516 -14.23 -17.74 1.13
N GLY A 517 -15.50 -18.12 1.07
CA GLY A 517 -16.59 -17.16 1.14
C GLY A 517 -17.94 -17.84 1.32
N LYS A 518 -18.97 -17.04 1.46
CA LYS A 518 -20.33 -17.50 1.78
C LYS A 518 -21.32 -16.97 0.74
N PHE A 519 -22.29 -17.78 0.35
CA PHE A 519 -23.43 -17.36 -0.48
C PHE A 519 -24.72 -18.03 0.01
N GLN A 520 -25.87 -17.45 -0.31
CA GLN A 520 -27.16 -18.01 0.07
C GLN A 520 -27.62 -19.06 -0.95
N ALA A 521 -27.99 -20.24 -0.48
CA ALA A 521 -28.52 -21.32 -1.31
C ALA A 521 -29.83 -20.89 -2.00
N PRO A 522 -29.93 -21.00 -3.34
CA PRO A 522 -31.18 -20.74 -4.06
C PRO A 522 -32.25 -21.83 -3.82
N ALA A 523 -33.36 -21.75 -4.54
CA ALA A 523 -34.48 -22.69 -4.45
C ALA A 523 -34.06 -24.16 -4.67
N GLU A 524 -34.87 -25.09 -4.16
CA GLU A 524 -34.64 -26.53 -4.32
C GLU A 524 -34.32 -26.93 -5.77
N GLY A 525 -33.27 -27.73 -5.97
CA GLY A 525 -32.84 -28.10 -7.32
C GLY A 525 -31.43 -28.65 -7.41
N ASN A 526 -31.10 -29.17 -8.60
CA ASN A 526 -29.75 -29.60 -8.94
C ASN A 526 -29.08 -28.52 -9.79
N TYR A 527 -28.03 -27.91 -9.29
CA TYR A 527 -27.30 -26.85 -9.96
C TYR A 527 -25.97 -27.40 -10.48
N SER A 528 -25.74 -27.25 -11.79
CA SER A 528 -24.46 -27.57 -12.42
C SER A 528 -23.65 -26.29 -12.55
N MET A 529 -22.87 -26.00 -11.53
CA MET A 529 -22.02 -24.82 -11.46
C MET A 529 -20.67 -25.05 -12.14
N THR A 530 -20.00 -23.96 -12.47
CA THR A 530 -18.61 -23.97 -12.94
C THR A 530 -17.79 -23.03 -12.09
N CYS A 531 -16.68 -23.54 -11.58
CA CYS A 531 -15.63 -22.77 -10.95
C CYS A 531 -14.64 -22.35 -12.04
N PHE A 532 -14.38 -21.06 -12.16
CA PHE A 532 -13.38 -20.49 -13.04
C PHE A 532 -12.25 -19.93 -12.20
N CYS A 533 -11.01 -20.14 -12.63
CA CYS A 533 -9.85 -19.40 -12.15
C CYS A 533 -9.18 -18.77 -13.37
N LEU A 534 -9.31 -17.44 -13.48
CA LEU A 534 -8.91 -16.69 -14.66
C LEU A 534 -7.70 -15.82 -14.34
N CYS A 535 -6.61 -15.94 -15.10
CA CYS A 535 -5.44 -15.08 -14.97
C CYS A 535 -5.72 -13.73 -15.64
N ASP A 536 -5.32 -12.61 -15.04
CA ASP A 536 -5.51 -11.30 -15.67
C ASP A 536 -4.38 -10.92 -16.64
N SER A 537 -3.28 -11.68 -16.67
CA SER A 537 -2.02 -11.30 -17.34
C SER A 537 -1.54 -12.29 -18.41
N TRP A 538 -1.84 -13.58 -18.28
CA TRP A 538 -1.47 -14.62 -19.26
C TRP A 538 -2.68 -15.10 -20.04
N ILE A 539 -2.49 -15.48 -21.31
CA ILE A 539 -3.53 -16.05 -22.15
C ILE A 539 -3.34 -17.58 -22.19
N GLY A 540 -4.42 -18.36 -22.00
CA GLY A 540 -4.35 -19.83 -22.05
C GLY A 540 -3.84 -20.48 -20.75
N CYS A 541 -3.78 -19.73 -19.65
CA CYS A 541 -3.49 -20.24 -18.30
C CYS A 541 -4.74 -20.36 -17.42
N ASP A 542 -5.93 -20.15 -18.01
CA ASP A 542 -7.21 -20.18 -17.31
C ASP A 542 -7.63 -21.64 -17.05
N THR A 543 -8.31 -21.89 -15.94
CA THR A 543 -8.80 -23.23 -15.61
C THR A 543 -10.26 -23.19 -15.19
N LYS A 544 -11.00 -24.24 -15.58
CA LYS A 544 -12.40 -24.42 -15.22
C LYS A 544 -12.64 -25.81 -14.65
N THR A 545 -13.42 -25.89 -13.57
CA THR A 545 -13.81 -27.15 -12.93
C THR A 545 -15.32 -27.17 -12.74
N GLY A 546 -15.99 -28.24 -13.16
CA GLY A 546 -17.42 -28.41 -12.95
C GLY A 546 -17.74 -28.81 -11.51
N LEU A 547 -18.77 -28.22 -10.93
CA LEU A 547 -19.24 -28.52 -9.58
C LEU A 547 -20.76 -28.75 -9.60
N LYS A 548 -21.20 -29.92 -9.14
CA LYS A 548 -22.64 -30.20 -9.00
C LYS A 548 -23.05 -29.99 -7.55
N VAL A 549 -23.99 -29.08 -7.33
CA VAL A 549 -24.54 -28.78 -6.01
C VAL A 549 -26.01 -29.16 -6.01
N LYS A 550 -26.39 -30.05 -5.09
CA LYS A 550 -27.78 -30.43 -4.88
C LYS A 550 -28.33 -29.66 -3.69
N ILE A 551 -29.40 -28.90 -3.94
CA ILE A 551 -30.09 -28.13 -2.91
C ILE A 551 -31.41 -28.81 -2.60
N LEU A 552 -31.59 -29.15 -1.33
CA LEU A 552 -32.77 -29.81 -0.80
C LEU A 552 -33.84 -28.79 -0.42
N LYS A 553 -35.08 -29.23 -0.40
CA LYS A 553 -36.19 -28.43 0.11
C LYS A 553 -35.96 -28.11 1.58
N ARG A 554 -36.25 -26.87 1.99
CA ARG A 554 -36.21 -26.50 3.40
C ARG A 554 -37.24 -27.30 4.20
N THR A 555 -36.76 -28.05 5.19
CA THR A 555 -37.63 -28.85 6.06
C THR A 555 -38.19 -27.97 7.19
N ARG A 556 -39.49 -28.06 7.52
CA ARG A 556 -40.16 -27.22 8.56
C ARG A 556 -39.50 -27.25 9.96
N ALA A 557 -38.61 -28.22 10.21
CA ALA A 557 -37.91 -28.39 11.49
C ALA A 557 -36.87 -27.29 11.81
N GLY A 558 -36.44 -26.49 10.83
CA GLY A 558 -35.45 -25.42 11.01
C GLY A 558 -35.99 -24.07 11.52
N THR A 559 -37.21 -24.03 12.08
CA THR A 559 -37.84 -22.78 12.56
C THR A 559 -37.39 -22.45 13.99
N ARG A 560 -36.08 -22.28 14.22
CA ARG A 560 -35.57 -21.68 15.46
C ARG A 560 -34.50 -20.63 15.15
N GLY A 561 -34.86 -19.38 15.40
CA GLY A 561 -33.90 -18.32 15.72
C GLY A 561 -33.48 -17.43 14.54
N GLY A 562 -34.35 -16.54 14.11
CA GLY A 562 -33.99 -15.42 13.25
C GLY A 562 -35.18 -14.50 13.09
N VAL A 563 -35.34 -13.57 14.02
CA VAL A 563 -36.30 -12.47 13.89
C VAL A 563 -35.95 -11.72 12.60
N ILE A 564 -36.87 -11.74 11.64
CA ILE A 564 -36.84 -10.87 10.48
C ILE A 564 -37.11 -9.47 11.01
N THR A 565 -36.06 -8.65 11.18
CA THR A 565 -36.24 -7.20 11.18
C THR A 565 -36.52 -6.81 9.74
N GLU A 566 -37.75 -6.36 9.49
CA GLU A 566 -38.10 -5.63 8.28
C GLU A 566 -37.19 -4.39 8.17
N GLU A 567 -36.21 -4.44 7.28
CA GLU A 567 -35.63 -3.23 6.69
C GLU A 567 -36.14 -3.10 5.26
N GLY A 568 -36.69 -1.93 4.96
CA GLY A 568 -37.44 -1.61 3.75
C GLY A 568 -36.62 -1.62 2.44
N PRO A 569 -37.26 -1.25 1.33
CA PRO A 569 -36.66 -1.37 0.00
C PRO A 569 -35.46 -0.42 -0.14
N LEU A 570 -34.27 -0.99 -0.31
CA LEU A 570 -33.07 -0.25 -0.68
C LEU A 570 -33.12 0.09 -2.17
N LEU A 571 -33.17 1.39 -2.44
CA LEU A 571 -32.98 2.07 -3.73
C LEU A 571 -31.56 1.92 -4.28
#